data_AF-A0AAD5TFA5-F1
#
_entry.id   AF-A0AAD5TFA5-F1
#
_cell.length_a   1.000
_cell.length_b   1.000
_cell.length_c   1.000
_cell.angle_alpha   90.00
_cell.angle_beta   90.00
_cell.angle_gamma   90.00
#
_symmetry.space_group_name_H-M   'P 1'
#
loop_
_entity.id
_entity.type
_entity.pdbx_description
1 polymer ?
#
loop_
_entity_poly.entity_id
_entity_poly.type
_entity_poly.pdbx_seq_one_letter_code
_entity_poly.pdbx_strand_id
1 'polypeptide(L)'
;MAPPAAPQQLLPTLVAAFRARETAHLRALPPADRALATCSNAHPLHDLAHAGEFALLLCGLKPAVLIAFPATGHPDNTPAQESAVCGLLKQYVDVVWRPAVADSGVITLQCIDWPLSSPHTPSLRGAWLAATISGAATVAHAMLHDSKVSGRVTERELALALGYPAVLPEREPDAENERYMQAAYTDAADGSLYTCFVARAEERPTVERHFAHCCRVLHDKLGVNLELHIQ
;
A
#
# COMPACT_ATOMS: atom_id res chain seq x y z
N MET A 1 -3.37 -9.47 39.49
CA MET A 1 -3.92 -8.92 38.23
C MET A 1 -2.78 -8.24 37.52
N ALA A 2 -2.28 -8.79 36.42
CA ALA A 2 -1.17 -8.18 35.69
C ALA A 2 -1.69 -6.91 34.98
N PRO A 3 -0.92 -5.81 34.93
CA PRO A 3 -1.30 -4.64 34.16
C PRO A 3 -1.44 -5.02 32.67
N PRO A 4 -2.36 -4.40 31.93
CA PRO A 4 -2.44 -4.61 30.48
C PRO A 4 -1.09 -4.26 29.87
N ALA A 5 -0.58 -5.15 29.02
CA ALA A 5 0.69 -4.95 28.32
C ALA A 5 0.68 -3.58 27.62
N ALA A 6 1.76 -2.81 27.78
CA ALA A 6 1.87 -1.51 27.15
C ALA A 6 1.66 -1.66 25.62
N PRO A 7 0.94 -0.72 24.97
CA PRO A 7 0.56 -0.82 23.55
C PRO A 7 1.73 -1.03 22.56
N GLN A 8 2.97 -0.78 22.99
CA GLN A 8 4.18 -0.98 22.18
C GLN A 8 4.62 -2.46 22.06
N GLN A 9 4.31 -3.32 23.04
CA GLN A 9 4.73 -4.75 23.00
C GLN A 9 3.91 -5.60 22.03
N LEU A 10 2.77 -5.09 21.54
CA LEU A 10 1.89 -5.82 20.63
C LEU A 10 2.25 -5.61 19.15
N LEU A 11 2.97 -4.54 18.80
CA LEU A 11 3.25 -4.18 17.40
C LEU A 11 4.02 -5.25 16.63
N PRO A 12 5.15 -5.79 17.12
CA PRO A 12 5.87 -6.86 16.41
C PRO A 12 5.00 -8.11 16.22
N THR A 13 4.21 -8.47 17.23
CA THR A 13 3.30 -9.62 17.17
C THR A 13 2.20 -9.42 16.14
N LEU A 14 1.60 -8.22 16.05
CA LEU A 14 0.58 -7.90 15.06
C LEU A 14 1.14 -7.95 13.63
N VAL A 15 2.31 -7.37 13.40
CA VAL A 15 2.98 -7.40 12.09
C VAL A 15 3.35 -8.83 11.69
N ALA A 16 3.91 -9.61 12.61
CA ALA A 16 4.24 -11.02 12.35
C ALA A 16 3.00 -11.86 12.05
N ALA A 17 1.91 -11.68 12.80
CA ALA A 17 0.65 -12.37 12.57
C ALA A 17 0.01 -12.00 11.23
N PHE A 18 0.06 -10.71 10.84
CA PHE A 18 -0.37 -10.25 9.53
C PHE A 18 0.46 -10.92 8.43
N ARG A 19 1.80 -10.84 8.52
CA ARG A 19 2.73 -11.42 7.54
C ARG A 19 2.49 -12.93 7.37
N ALA A 20 2.27 -13.65 8.46
CA ALA A 20 1.98 -15.08 8.42
C ALA A 20 0.67 -15.40 7.68
N ARG A 21 -0.41 -14.66 7.96
CA ARG A 21 -1.70 -14.81 7.26
C ARG A 21 -1.59 -14.48 5.78
N GLU A 22 -0.95 -13.36 5.47
CA GLU A 22 -0.70 -12.93 4.09
C GLU A 22 0.09 -13.96 3.31
N THR A 23 1.21 -14.42 3.87
CA THR A 23 2.06 -15.44 3.24
C THR A 23 1.29 -16.73 3.00
N ALA A 24 0.50 -17.18 3.98
CA ALA A 24 -0.32 -18.37 3.83
C ALA A 24 -1.37 -18.21 2.72
N HIS A 25 -2.04 -17.05 2.67
CA HIS A 25 -3.04 -16.76 1.65
C HIS A 25 -2.42 -16.72 0.24
N LEU A 26 -1.37 -15.92 0.04
CA LEU A 26 -0.71 -15.77 -1.27
C LEU A 26 -0.16 -17.11 -1.79
N ARG A 27 0.41 -17.95 -0.90
CA ARG A 27 0.91 -19.28 -1.28
C ARG A 27 -0.21 -20.25 -1.64
N ALA A 28 -1.38 -20.11 -1.02
CA ALA A 28 -2.56 -20.95 -1.26
C ALA A 28 -3.34 -20.57 -2.52
N LEU A 29 -3.04 -19.42 -3.15
CA LEU A 29 -3.72 -19.00 -4.38
C LEU A 29 -3.57 -20.07 -5.49
N PRO A 30 -4.70 -20.51 -6.08
CA PRO A 30 -4.68 -21.36 -7.27
C PRO A 30 -3.86 -20.73 -8.40
N PRO A 31 -3.28 -21.54 -9.31
CA PRO A 31 -2.44 -21.02 -10.40
C PRO A 31 -3.13 -19.97 -11.28
N ALA A 32 -4.42 -20.15 -11.57
CA ALA A 32 -5.20 -19.19 -12.37
C ALA A 32 -5.37 -17.84 -11.65
N ASP A 33 -5.70 -17.88 -10.36
CA ASP A 33 -5.88 -16.67 -9.54
C ASP A 33 -4.56 -15.96 -9.32
N ARG A 34 -3.48 -16.72 -9.13
CA ARG A 34 -2.12 -16.19 -9.05
C ARG A 34 -1.75 -15.47 -10.33
N ALA A 35 -1.91 -16.12 -11.49
CA ALA A 35 -1.62 -15.53 -12.78
C ALA A 35 -2.46 -14.26 -13.00
N LEU A 36 -3.73 -14.27 -12.60
CA LEU A 36 -4.57 -13.09 -12.68
C LEU A 36 -4.04 -11.96 -11.79
N ALA A 37 -3.74 -12.23 -10.51
CA ALA A 37 -3.24 -11.22 -9.58
C ALA A 37 -1.89 -10.63 -10.01
N THR A 38 -1.01 -11.42 -10.63
CA THR A 38 0.36 -11.01 -11.02
C THR A 38 0.49 -10.53 -12.46
N CYS A 39 -0.61 -10.23 -13.15
CA CYS A 39 -0.62 -9.90 -14.58
C CYS A 39 0.14 -10.94 -15.43
N SER A 40 -0.33 -12.19 -15.38
CA SER A 40 0.30 -13.35 -16.03
C SER A 40 1.76 -13.60 -15.60
N ASN A 41 2.05 -13.38 -14.32
CA ASN A 41 3.40 -13.50 -13.73
C ASN A 41 4.41 -12.43 -14.21
N ALA A 42 3.93 -11.29 -14.72
CA ALA A 42 4.77 -10.13 -14.93
C ALA A 42 5.37 -9.60 -13.61
N HIS A 43 4.66 -9.81 -12.50
CA HIS A 43 5.13 -9.48 -11.15
C HIS A 43 5.38 -10.75 -10.32
N PRO A 44 6.46 -10.80 -9.52
CA PRO A 44 6.65 -11.90 -8.59
C PRO A 44 5.61 -11.84 -7.47
N LEU A 45 5.24 -13.01 -6.94
CA LEU A 45 4.17 -13.12 -5.94
C LEU A 45 4.45 -12.34 -4.65
N HIS A 46 5.72 -12.17 -4.28
CA HIS A 46 6.08 -11.42 -3.08
C HIS A 46 5.85 -9.91 -3.21
N ASP A 47 5.75 -9.38 -4.43
CA ASP A 47 5.40 -7.97 -4.66
C ASP A 47 3.93 -7.67 -4.34
N LEU A 48 3.10 -8.71 -4.18
CA LEU A 48 1.70 -8.57 -3.75
C LEU A 48 1.56 -8.43 -2.23
N ALA A 49 2.66 -8.59 -1.47
CA ALA A 49 2.64 -8.57 -0.02
C ALA A 49 2.60 -7.13 0.52
N HIS A 50 1.70 -6.88 1.46
CA HIS A 50 1.48 -5.60 2.12
C HIS A 50 1.94 -5.60 3.58
N ALA A 51 2.56 -6.68 4.10
CA ALA A 51 3.01 -6.73 5.49
C ALA A 51 3.92 -5.56 5.90
N GLY A 52 4.80 -5.11 5.00
CA GLY A 52 5.65 -3.95 5.25
C GLY A 52 4.88 -2.62 5.25
N GLU A 53 3.98 -2.42 4.29
CA GLU A 53 3.05 -1.28 4.26
C GLU A 53 2.15 -1.24 5.52
N PHE A 54 1.67 -2.40 5.97
CA PHE A 54 0.91 -2.56 7.20
C PHE A 54 1.73 -2.19 8.45
N ALA A 55 3.02 -2.56 8.48
CA ALA A 55 3.92 -2.14 9.55
C ALA A 55 4.12 -0.61 9.57
N LEU A 56 4.27 0.03 8.40
CA LEU A 56 4.32 1.49 8.30
C LEU A 56 3.04 2.15 8.81
N LEU A 57 1.87 1.59 8.46
CA LEU A 57 0.57 2.06 8.92
C LEU A 57 0.46 1.98 10.45
N LEU A 58 0.79 0.83 11.05
CA LEU A 58 0.74 0.64 12.51
C LEU A 58 1.75 1.50 13.28
N CYS A 59 2.91 1.79 12.68
CA CYS A 59 3.92 2.64 13.28
C CYS A 59 3.58 4.14 13.21
N GLY A 60 2.54 4.52 12.46
CA GLY A 60 2.14 5.91 12.22
C GLY A 60 3.02 6.61 11.18
N LEU A 61 3.69 5.85 10.33
CA LEU A 61 4.57 6.35 9.26
C LEU A 61 3.83 6.57 7.95
N LYS A 62 2.73 5.84 7.72
CA LYS A 62 1.81 6.07 6.60
C LYS A 62 0.40 6.36 7.12
N PRO A 63 -0.33 7.34 6.54
CA PRO A 63 -1.72 7.59 6.89
C PRO A 63 -2.68 6.53 6.33
N ALA A 64 -2.36 5.97 5.16
CA ALA A 64 -3.14 4.93 4.48
C ALA A 64 -2.27 3.99 3.63
N VAL A 65 -2.85 2.86 3.25
CA VAL A 65 -2.29 1.82 2.37
C VAL A 65 -3.32 1.51 1.29
N LEU A 66 -2.90 1.59 0.03
CA LEU A 66 -3.68 1.12 -1.10
C LEU A 66 -3.46 -0.38 -1.24
N ILE A 67 -4.54 -1.14 -1.18
CA ILE A 67 -4.58 -2.58 -1.33
C ILE A 67 -5.13 -2.88 -2.72
N ALA A 68 -4.22 -3.21 -3.63
CA ALA A 68 -4.53 -3.55 -5.01
C ALA A 68 -3.58 -4.64 -5.51
N PHE A 69 -4.04 -5.42 -6.48
CA PHE A 69 -3.16 -6.27 -7.28
C PHE A 69 -2.77 -5.53 -8.56
N PRO A 70 -1.60 -5.84 -9.17
CA PRO A 70 -1.18 -5.26 -10.45
C PRO A 70 -2.26 -5.30 -11.55
N ALA A 71 -3.10 -6.33 -11.57
CA ALA A 71 -4.18 -6.45 -12.55
C ALA A 71 -5.40 -5.55 -12.26
N THR A 72 -5.41 -4.80 -11.16
CA THR A 72 -6.55 -3.94 -10.80
C THR A 72 -6.63 -2.76 -11.75
N GLY A 73 -7.76 -2.62 -12.46
CA GLY A 73 -7.95 -1.54 -13.44
C GLY A 73 -6.98 -1.58 -14.63
N HIS A 74 -6.36 -2.74 -14.89
CA HIS A 74 -5.49 -2.92 -16.04
C HIS A 74 -6.29 -2.74 -17.34
N PRO A 75 -5.83 -1.92 -18.31
CA PRO A 75 -6.61 -1.53 -19.48
C PRO A 75 -6.99 -2.71 -20.39
N ASP A 76 -6.18 -3.78 -20.39
CA ASP A 76 -6.41 -4.97 -21.20
C ASP A 76 -7.35 -6.00 -20.57
N ASN A 77 -7.89 -5.74 -19.38
CA ASN A 77 -8.80 -6.68 -18.74
C ASN A 77 -10.17 -6.70 -19.43
N THR A 78 -10.69 -7.91 -19.64
CA THR A 78 -12.11 -8.10 -19.92
C THR A 78 -12.95 -7.84 -18.66
N PRO A 79 -14.26 -7.52 -18.79
CA PRO A 79 -15.14 -7.35 -17.63
C PRO A 79 -15.18 -8.55 -16.68
N ALA A 80 -15.00 -9.76 -17.21
CA ALA A 80 -14.92 -10.98 -16.41
C ALA A 80 -13.62 -11.04 -15.58
N GLN A 81 -12.49 -10.63 -16.16
CA GLN A 81 -11.22 -10.54 -15.45
C GLN A 81 -11.25 -9.45 -14.38
N GLU A 82 -11.82 -8.27 -14.67
CA GLU A 82 -11.99 -7.22 -13.67
C GLU A 82 -12.80 -7.71 -12.48
N SER A 83 -13.94 -8.37 -12.73
CA SER A 83 -14.78 -8.94 -11.67
C SER A 83 -14.03 -10.00 -10.85
N ALA A 84 -13.24 -10.86 -11.51
CA ALA A 84 -12.44 -11.86 -10.84
C ALA A 84 -11.33 -11.23 -9.97
N VAL A 85 -10.60 -10.22 -10.45
CA VAL A 85 -9.60 -9.48 -9.67
C VAL A 85 -10.23 -8.83 -8.45
N CYS A 86 -11.39 -8.18 -8.61
CA CYS A 86 -12.14 -7.60 -7.48
C CYS A 86 -12.54 -8.67 -6.45
N GLY A 87 -12.96 -9.85 -6.92
CA GLY A 87 -13.28 -11.00 -6.08
C GLY A 87 -12.07 -11.48 -5.27
N LEU A 88 -10.91 -11.61 -5.91
CA LEU A 88 -9.66 -11.99 -5.26
C LEU A 88 -9.20 -10.97 -4.22
N LEU A 89 -9.25 -9.68 -4.56
CA LEU A 89 -8.94 -8.60 -3.61
C LEU A 89 -9.86 -8.62 -2.40
N LYS A 90 -11.17 -8.81 -2.62
CA LYS A 90 -12.13 -8.94 -1.53
C LYS A 90 -11.80 -10.12 -0.62
N GLN A 91 -11.46 -11.29 -1.18
CA GLN A 91 -11.05 -12.46 -0.40
C GLN A 91 -9.77 -12.19 0.41
N TYR A 92 -8.77 -11.58 -0.22
CA TYR A 92 -7.53 -11.19 0.45
C TYR A 92 -7.81 -10.23 1.62
N VAL A 93 -8.65 -9.21 1.42
CA VAL A 93 -9.05 -8.29 2.49
C VAL A 93 -9.79 -9.01 3.62
N ASP A 94 -10.73 -9.89 3.31
CA ASP A 94 -11.53 -10.58 4.32
C ASP A 94 -10.72 -11.62 5.13
N VAL A 95 -9.70 -12.24 4.52
CA VAL A 95 -8.88 -13.28 5.14
C VAL A 95 -7.63 -12.70 5.84
N VAL A 96 -7.05 -11.63 5.31
CA VAL A 96 -5.77 -11.08 5.79
C VAL A 96 -5.99 -9.79 6.58
N TRP A 97 -6.59 -8.78 5.95
CA TRP A 97 -6.69 -7.44 6.52
C TRP A 97 -7.74 -7.35 7.63
N ARG A 98 -8.97 -7.78 7.36
CA ARG A 98 -10.10 -7.64 8.30
C ARG A 98 -9.80 -8.29 9.65
N PRO A 99 -9.26 -9.52 9.73
CA PRO A 99 -8.91 -10.13 11.03
C PRO A 99 -7.76 -9.41 11.74
N ALA A 100 -6.87 -8.73 11.02
CA ALA A 100 -5.77 -7.99 11.61
C ALA A 100 -6.20 -6.63 12.18
N VAL A 101 -7.27 -6.04 11.67
CA VAL A 101 -7.73 -4.70 12.10
C VAL A 101 -9.02 -4.71 12.91
N ALA A 102 -9.75 -5.82 12.98
CA ALA A 102 -11.05 -5.95 13.66
C ALA A 102 -11.05 -5.42 15.10
N ASP A 103 -9.99 -5.72 15.85
CA ASP A 103 -9.85 -5.31 17.25
C ASP A 103 -9.02 -4.03 17.44
N SER A 104 -8.50 -3.45 16.35
CA SER A 104 -7.64 -2.28 16.45
C SER A 104 -8.44 -1.05 16.89
N GLY A 105 -9.67 -0.88 16.37
CA GLY A 105 -10.44 0.35 16.52
C GLY A 105 -9.76 1.61 15.97
N VAL A 106 -8.61 1.47 15.26
CA VAL A 106 -7.80 2.58 14.75
C VAL A 106 -7.66 2.54 13.23
N ILE A 107 -7.96 1.41 12.58
CA ILE A 107 -7.84 1.27 11.12
C ILE A 107 -9.21 0.98 10.52
N THR A 108 -9.54 1.70 9.46
CA THR A 108 -10.73 1.52 8.63
C THR A 108 -10.34 0.89 7.30
N LEU A 109 -11.24 0.07 6.76
CA LEU A 109 -11.09 -0.57 5.44
C LEU A 109 -12.27 -0.18 4.57
N GLN A 110 -11.97 0.33 3.38
CA GLN A 110 -13.00 0.72 2.42
C GLN A 110 -12.65 0.31 1.00
N CYS A 111 -13.66 -0.19 0.28
CA CYS A 111 -13.56 -0.46 -1.15
C CYS A 111 -13.67 0.85 -1.93
N ILE A 112 -12.83 1.01 -2.96
CA ILE A 112 -12.84 2.15 -3.87
C ILE A 112 -13.83 1.87 -5.01
N ASP A 113 -14.82 2.74 -5.18
CA ASP A 113 -15.86 2.65 -6.20
C ASP A 113 -15.80 3.77 -7.26
N TRP A 114 -15.01 4.81 -6.98
CA TRP A 114 -14.82 5.98 -7.83
C TRP A 114 -13.68 5.81 -8.87
N PRO A 115 -13.71 6.57 -9.99
CA PRO A 115 -12.66 6.55 -11.01
C PRO A 115 -11.45 7.41 -10.63
N LEU A 116 -10.24 6.95 -10.96
CA LEU A 116 -9.01 7.75 -10.83
C LEU A 116 -8.81 8.58 -12.11
N SER A 117 -8.57 9.88 -11.96
CA SER A 117 -8.15 10.75 -13.06
C SER A 117 -6.64 10.61 -13.25
N SER A 118 -6.25 9.52 -13.89
CA SER A 118 -4.85 9.20 -14.22
C SER A 118 -4.72 8.80 -15.68
N PRO A 119 -3.67 9.25 -16.39
CA PRO A 119 -3.33 8.74 -17.70
C PRO A 119 -2.73 7.31 -17.66
N HIS A 120 -2.21 6.87 -16.51
CA HIS A 120 -1.46 5.63 -16.34
C HIS A 120 -2.27 4.49 -15.70
N THR A 121 -3.19 4.82 -14.79
CA THR A 121 -4.05 3.86 -14.09
C THR A 121 -5.50 4.29 -14.25
N PRO A 122 -6.20 3.84 -15.30
CA PRO A 122 -7.50 4.39 -15.67
C PRO A 122 -8.61 4.10 -14.64
N SER A 123 -8.39 3.13 -13.73
CA SER A 123 -9.36 2.80 -12.68
C SER A 123 -8.68 2.15 -11.48
N LEU A 124 -9.14 2.50 -10.27
CA LEU A 124 -8.87 1.76 -9.03
C LEU A 124 -10.14 1.09 -8.48
N ARG A 125 -11.19 1.01 -9.29
CA ARG A 125 -12.45 0.40 -8.86
C ARG A 125 -12.20 -1.05 -8.40
N GLY A 126 -12.66 -1.36 -7.20
CA GLY A 126 -12.49 -2.67 -6.56
C GLY A 126 -11.20 -2.83 -5.77
N ALA A 127 -10.26 -1.88 -5.84
CA ALA A 127 -9.17 -1.75 -4.87
C ALA A 127 -9.73 -1.39 -3.49
N TRP A 128 -8.90 -1.56 -2.46
CA TRP A 128 -9.25 -1.20 -1.09
C TRP A 128 -8.27 -0.19 -0.52
N LEU A 129 -8.73 0.65 0.39
CA LEU A 129 -7.89 1.54 1.17
C LEU A 129 -7.98 1.13 2.64
N ALA A 130 -6.83 0.91 3.27
CA ALA A 130 -6.71 0.81 4.72
C ALA A 130 -6.18 2.14 5.27
N ALA A 131 -6.92 2.81 6.14
CA ALA A 131 -6.53 4.13 6.66
C ALA A 131 -6.66 4.18 8.18
N THR A 132 -5.75 4.89 8.85
CA THR A 132 -5.90 5.16 10.29
C THR A 132 -7.10 6.08 10.55
N ILE A 133 -7.65 6.13 11.76
CA ILE A 133 -8.76 7.05 12.12
C ILE A 133 -8.22 8.41 12.60
N SER A 134 -6.92 8.53 12.86
CA SER A 134 -6.30 9.76 13.37
C SER A 134 -6.27 10.87 12.30
N GLY A 135 -6.24 12.14 12.74
CA GLY A 135 -6.52 13.32 11.91
C GLY A 135 -5.77 13.48 10.58
N ALA A 136 -4.63 12.82 10.35
CA ALA A 136 -3.93 12.80 9.06
C ALA A 136 -4.67 11.98 7.99
N ALA A 137 -5.43 10.98 8.41
CA ALA A 137 -6.31 10.22 7.54
C ALA A 137 -7.59 10.98 7.17
N THR A 138 -7.81 12.21 7.64
CA THR A 138 -8.96 13.01 7.18
C THR A 138 -8.91 13.29 5.69
N VAL A 139 -7.74 13.37 5.06
CA VAL A 139 -7.64 13.52 3.59
C VAL A 139 -8.03 12.22 2.90
N ALA A 140 -7.44 11.09 3.28
CA ALA A 140 -7.83 9.77 2.75
C ALA A 140 -9.32 9.47 3.00
N HIS A 141 -9.81 9.74 4.21
CA HIS A 141 -11.19 9.55 4.63
C HIS A 141 -12.15 10.52 3.93
N ALA A 142 -11.78 11.79 3.72
CA ALA A 142 -12.58 12.73 2.94
C ALA A 142 -12.62 12.33 1.46
N MET A 143 -11.51 11.87 0.88
CA MET A 143 -11.49 11.31 -0.48
C MET A 143 -12.37 10.06 -0.60
N LEU A 144 -12.44 9.26 0.45
CA LEU A 144 -13.24 8.04 0.52
C LEU A 144 -14.74 8.27 0.79
N HIS A 145 -15.11 9.31 1.55
CA HIS A 145 -16.48 9.48 2.06
C HIS A 145 -17.18 10.75 1.57
N ASP A 146 -16.47 11.73 1.01
CA ASP A 146 -17.11 12.90 0.43
C ASP A 146 -17.52 12.64 -1.01
N SER A 147 -18.83 12.49 -1.22
CA SER A 147 -19.51 12.45 -2.54
C SER A 147 -19.08 13.57 -3.50
N LYS A 148 -18.58 14.70 -2.97
CA LYS A 148 -18.10 15.84 -3.76
C LYS A 148 -16.66 15.69 -4.24
N VAL A 149 -15.83 14.92 -3.54
CA VAL A 149 -14.43 14.63 -3.92
C VAL A 149 -14.34 13.38 -4.80
N SER A 150 -15.23 12.41 -4.59
CA SER A 150 -15.33 11.12 -5.31
C SER A 150 -15.67 11.22 -6.80
N GLY A 151 -15.76 12.43 -7.36
CA GLY A 151 -15.95 12.64 -8.79
C GLY A 151 -14.67 12.47 -9.63
N ARG A 152 -13.50 12.88 -9.14
CA ARG A 152 -12.21 12.86 -9.85
C ARG A 152 -11.02 13.00 -8.88
N VAL A 153 -10.57 11.89 -8.30
CA VAL A 153 -9.30 11.88 -7.55
C VAL A 153 -8.14 11.87 -8.54
N THR A 154 -7.16 12.74 -8.35
CA THR A 154 -5.89 12.78 -9.09
C THR A 154 -4.85 11.85 -8.47
N GLU A 155 -3.83 11.44 -9.25
CA GLU A 155 -2.69 10.67 -8.70
C GLU A 155 -1.97 11.40 -7.57
N ARG A 156 -1.90 12.74 -7.66
CA ARG A 156 -1.31 13.59 -6.65
C ARG A 156 -2.07 13.52 -5.33
N GLU A 157 -3.40 13.63 -5.36
CA GLU A 157 -4.23 13.53 -4.16
C GLU A 157 -4.11 12.13 -3.54
N LEU A 158 -4.06 11.09 -4.37
CA LEU A 158 -3.85 9.73 -3.90
C LEU A 158 -2.46 9.55 -3.26
N ALA A 159 -1.39 10.07 -3.86
CA ALA A 159 -0.04 10.01 -3.30
C ALA A 159 0.06 10.71 -1.93
N LEU A 160 -0.58 11.87 -1.79
CA LEU A 160 -0.70 12.58 -0.51
C LEU A 160 -1.49 11.76 0.53
N ALA A 161 -2.60 11.15 0.12
CA ALA A 161 -3.41 10.29 0.97
C ALA A 161 -2.66 9.02 1.42
N LEU A 162 -1.71 8.54 0.63
CA LEU A 162 -0.84 7.40 0.97
C LEU A 162 0.42 7.82 1.74
N GLY A 163 0.68 9.13 1.86
CA GLY A 163 1.87 9.65 2.54
C GLY A 163 3.16 9.43 1.76
N TYR A 164 3.10 9.36 0.43
CA TYR A 164 4.31 9.27 -0.38
C TYR A 164 5.07 10.61 -0.38
N PRO A 165 6.40 10.58 -0.23
CA PRO A 165 7.20 11.80 -0.15
C PRO A 165 7.38 12.51 -1.50
N ALA A 166 6.79 11.97 -2.58
CA ALA A 166 6.91 12.44 -3.94
C ALA A 166 5.59 12.28 -4.70
N VAL A 167 5.43 13.06 -5.77
CA VAL A 167 4.21 13.12 -6.59
C VAL A 167 4.57 12.73 -8.03
N LEU A 168 3.84 11.76 -8.57
CA LEU A 168 3.90 11.41 -10.00
C LEU A 168 3.45 12.61 -10.86
N PRO A 169 4.05 12.85 -12.04
CA PRO A 169 3.64 13.94 -12.90
C PRO A 169 2.21 13.71 -13.38
N GLU A 170 1.43 14.79 -13.44
CA GLU A 170 0.07 14.77 -14.01
C GLU A 170 0.06 14.57 -15.55
N ARG A 171 1.23 14.40 -16.18
CA ARG A 171 1.42 14.25 -17.63
C ARG A 171 2.41 13.14 -17.91
N GLU A 172 2.27 12.47 -19.05
CA GLU A 172 3.29 11.55 -19.54
C GLU A 172 4.65 12.27 -19.53
N PRO A 173 5.70 11.65 -18.97
CA PRO A 173 7.03 12.24 -18.97
C PRO A 173 7.46 12.55 -20.40
N ASP A 174 7.62 13.82 -20.74
CA ASP A 174 8.42 14.18 -21.92
C ASP A 174 9.83 13.64 -21.65
N ALA A 175 10.23 12.64 -22.43
CA ALA A 175 11.42 11.81 -22.24
C ALA A 175 12.75 12.58 -22.09
N GLU A 176 12.75 13.89 -22.34
CA GLU A 176 13.93 14.74 -22.31
C GLU A 176 14.11 15.58 -21.03
N ASN A 177 13.08 15.74 -20.18
CA ASN A 177 13.13 16.76 -19.11
C ASN A 177 12.82 16.31 -17.67
N GLU A 178 12.31 15.09 -17.44
CA GLU A 178 12.02 14.64 -16.08
C GLU A 178 12.73 13.31 -15.77
N ARG A 179 13.84 13.40 -15.02
CA ARG A 179 14.56 12.23 -14.50
C ARG A 179 13.76 11.69 -13.31
N TYR A 180 12.85 10.76 -13.56
CA TYR A 180 12.21 9.99 -12.50
C TYR A 180 13.17 8.97 -11.91
N MET A 181 12.96 8.65 -10.65
CA MET A 181 13.64 7.57 -9.94
C MET A 181 12.61 6.72 -9.22
N GLN A 182 12.87 5.42 -9.12
CA GLN A 182 12.07 4.51 -8.32
C GLN A 182 12.76 4.28 -6.98
N ALA A 183 12.07 4.58 -5.88
CA ALA A 183 12.55 4.34 -4.53
C ALA A 183 11.84 3.11 -3.94
N ALA A 184 12.60 2.21 -3.33
CA ALA A 184 12.09 1.05 -2.60
C ALA A 184 12.76 0.94 -1.23
N TYR A 185 11.96 0.68 -0.19
CA TYR A 185 12.45 0.45 1.17
C TYR A 185 12.29 -1.03 1.48
N THR A 186 13.37 -1.72 1.82
CA THR A 186 13.40 -3.18 2.01
C THR A 186 13.98 -3.53 3.37
N ASP A 187 13.56 -4.65 3.94
CA ASP A 187 14.19 -5.21 5.15
C ASP A 187 15.57 -5.78 4.80
N ALA A 188 16.62 -5.32 5.47
CA ALA A 188 17.97 -5.85 5.28
C ALA A 188 18.09 -7.34 5.64
N ALA A 189 17.22 -7.85 6.52
CA ALA A 189 17.31 -9.23 7.01
C ALA A 189 16.76 -10.26 6.03
N ASP A 190 15.68 -9.93 5.31
CA ASP A 190 14.95 -10.89 4.48
C ASP A 190 14.53 -10.35 3.08
N GLY A 191 14.83 -9.09 2.78
CA GLY A 191 14.50 -8.44 1.51
C GLY A 191 13.03 -8.03 1.37
N SER A 192 12.20 -8.16 2.41
CA SER A 192 10.78 -7.82 2.33
C SER A 192 10.57 -6.35 2.00
N LEU A 193 9.67 -6.06 1.05
CA LEU A 193 9.32 -4.71 0.66
C LEU A 193 8.43 -4.03 1.72
N TYR A 194 8.82 -2.82 2.13
CA TYR A 194 8.04 -1.97 3.04
C TYR A 194 7.23 -0.92 2.33
N THR A 195 7.80 -0.31 1.29
CA THR A 195 7.08 0.57 0.38
C THR A 195 7.90 0.78 -0.89
N CYS A 196 7.22 1.07 -1.99
CA CYS A 196 7.86 1.55 -3.21
C CYS A 196 7.05 2.67 -3.83
N PHE A 197 7.72 3.64 -4.42
CA PHE A 197 7.08 4.75 -5.10
C PHE A 197 8.03 5.37 -6.12
N VAL A 198 7.47 6.12 -7.06
CA VAL A 198 8.23 6.90 -8.03
C VAL A 198 8.33 8.33 -7.53
N ALA A 199 9.48 8.95 -7.77
CA ALA A 199 9.79 10.31 -7.37
C ALA A 199 10.61 11.02 -8.44
N ARG A 200 10.60 12.35 -8.44
CA ARG A 200 11.53 13.10 -9.29
C ARG A 200 12.94 13.03 -8.72
N ALA A 201 13.96 13.00 -9.56
CA ALA A 201 15.36 12.94 -9.11
C ALA A 201 15.74 14.12 -8.19
N GLU A 202 15.15 15.29 -8.40
CA GLU A 202 15.32 16.47 -7.53
C GLU A 202 14.73 16.30 -6.13
N GLU A 203 13.78 15.38 -5.95
CA GLU A 203 13.17 15.06 -4.66
C GLU A 203 13.99 14.04 -3.84
N ARG A 204 15.15 13.61 -4.35
CA ARG A 204 16.03 12.67 -3.65
C ARG A 204 16.34 13.07 -2.20
N PRO A 205 16.65 14.33 -1.87
CA PRO A 205 16.86 14.73 -0.48
C PRO A 205 15.61 14.54 0.41
N THR A 206 14.42 14.67 -0.16
CA THR A 206 13.14 14.44 0.54
C THR A 206 12.93 12.94 0.78
N VAL A 207 13.21 12.11 -0.23
CA VAL A 207 13.17 10.64 -0.11
C VAL A 207 14.15 10.13 0.95
N GLU A 208 15.39 10.63 0.95
CA GLU A 208 16.41 10.25 1.93
C GLU A 208 16.01 10.67 3.36
N ARG A 209 15.40 11.85 3.53
CA ARG A 209 14.87 12.30 4.83
C ARG A 209 13.71 11.45 5.31
N HIS A 210 12.78 11.11 4.42
CA HIS A 210 11.66 10.23 4.72
C HIS A 210 12.16 8.82 5.10
N PHE A 211 13.08 8.26 4.33
CA PHE A 211 13.74 6.98 4.63
C PHE A 211 14.42 6.99 6.00
N ALA A 212 15.24 7.99 6.31
CA ALA A 212 15.90 8.11 7.61
C ALA A 212 14.90 8.15 8.78
N HIS A 213 13.74 8.80 8.59
CA HIS A 213 12.66 8.79 9.57
C HIS A 213 12.06 7.40 9.75
N CYS A 214 11.73 6.72 8.64
CA CYS A 214 11.20 5.36 8.65
C CYS A 214 12.17 4.37 9.32
N CYS A 215 13.47 4.41 8.96
CA CYS A 215 14.50 3.55 9.55
C CYS A 215 14.52 3.64 11.07
N ARG A 216 14.60 4.87 11.59
CA ARG A 216 14.65 5.09 13.04
C ARG A 216 13.40 4.54 13.73
N VAL A 217 12.22 4.88 13.23
CA VAL A 217 10.96 4.47 13.87
C VAL A 217 10.75 2.96 13.79
N LEU A 218 11.04 2.32 12.66
CA LEU A 218 10.88 0.88 12.48
C LEU A 218 11.93 0.08 13.24
N HIS A 219 13.17 0.56 13.32
CA HIS A 219 14.18 -0.02 14.18
C HIS A 219 13.74 0.03 15.65
N ASP A 220 13.32 1.21 16.13
CA ASP A 220 12.96 1.40 17.54
C ASP A 220 11.70 0.62 17.94
N LYS A 221 10.71 0.49 17.05
CA LYS A 221 9.43 -0.16 17.35
C LYS A 221 9.38 -1.65 17.02
N LEU A 222 10.10 -2.09 15.99
CA LEU A 222 9.98 -3.44 15.42
C LEU A 222 11.32 -4.18 15.31
N GLY A 223 12.46 -3.52 15.57
CA GLY A 223 13.79 -4.10 15.38
C GLY A 223 14.15 -4.31 13.90
N VAL A 224 13.49 -3.60 12.98
CA VAL A 224 13.68 -3.73 11.54
C VAL A 224 14.76 -2.76 11.07
N ASN A 225 15.71 -3.25 10.27
CA ASN A 225 16.71 -2.43 9.61
C ASN A 225 16.33 -2.29 8.14
N LEU A 226 16.03 -1.08 7.69
CA LEU A 226 15.68 -0.86 6.29
C LEU A 226 16.90 -0.49 5.44
N GLU A 227 16.85 -0.89 4.16
CA GLU A 227 17.71 -0.42 3.08
C GLU A 227 16.92 0.43 2.08
N LEU A 228 17.61 1.41 1.48
CA LEU A 228 17.06 2.28 0.44
C LEU A 228 17.66 1.90 -0.91
N HIS A 229 16.80 1.47 -1.83
CA HIS A 229 17.17 1.26 -3.23
C HIS A 229 16.59 2.38 -4.08
N ILE A 230 17.43 3.04 -4.88
CA ILE A 230 17.03 4.05 -5.86
C ILE A 230 17.52 3.61 -7.23
N GLN A 231 16.60 3.49 -8.19
CA GLN A 231 16.86 3.17 -9.60
C GLN A 231 16.52 4.36 -10.48
#